data_AF-A0A8T2J8D2-F1
#
_entry.id   AF-A0A8T2J8D2-F1
#
_cell.length_a   1.000
_cell.length_b   1.000
_cell.length_c   1.000
_cell.angle_alpha   90.00
_cell.angle_beta   90.00
_cell.angle_gamma   90.00
#
_symmetry.space_group_name_H-M   'P 1'
#
loop_
_entity.id
_entity.type
_entity.pdbx_description
1 polymer ?
#
loop_
_entity_poly.entity_id
_entity_poly.type
_entity_poly.pdbx_seq_one_letter_code
_entity_poly.pdbx_strand_id
1 'polypeptide(L)'
;MAFVFITASGTEGNRPGSRKMSPIRKDGFLSFQTSKYKLHYYETPSGLKMVMNTDLSVGNTRDILHQIYSTIYVEYVVKNSLCSLNEPIQSELFKTKLDSFIRSLPFFSARAG
;
A
#
# COMPACT_ATOMS: atom_id res chain seq x y z
N MET A 1 14.16 -1.87 -5.78
CA MET A 1 13.52 -2.86 -4.87
C MET A 1 12.24 -2.27 -4.33
N ALA A 2 11.08 -2.86 -4.63
CA ALA A 2 9.79 -2.37 -4.18
C ALA A 2 9.41 -3.02 -2.83
N PHE A 3 9.13 -2.20 -1.82
CA PHE A 3 8.61 -2.66 -0.53
C PHE A 3 7.18 -2.19 -0.38
N VAL A 4 6.26 -3.12 -0.07
CA VAL A 4 4.86 -2.82 0.20
C VAL A 4 4.59 -3.02 1.69
N PHE A 5 4.12 -1.98 2.36
CA PHE A 5 3.61 -2.04 3.71
C PHE A 5 2.10 -1.89 3.67
N ILE A 6 1.40 -2.82 4.33
CA ILE A 6 -0.04 -2.73 4.56
C ILE A 6 -0.20 -2.51 6.06
N THR A 7 -0.73 -1.36 6.44
CA THR A 7 -1.10 -1.10 7.82
C THR A 7 -2.61 -1.11 7.92
N ALA A 8 -3.14 -2.09 8.65
CA ALA A 8 -4.52 -2.05 9.12
C ALA A 8 -4.55 -1.07 10.29
N SER A 9 -5.27 0.05 10.14
CA SER A 9 -5.57 0.87 11.30
C SER A 9 -6.59 0.10 12.14
N GLY A 10 -6.12 -0.62 13.16
CA GLY A 10 -6.92 -0.75 14.38
C GLY A 10 -7.27 0.67 14.83
N THR A 11 -8.51 0.89 15.25
CA THR A 11 -9.02 2.19 15.67
C THR A 11 -8.14 2.78 16.78
N GLU A 12 -7.11 3.54 16.41
CA GLU A 12 -6.32 4.30 17.36
C GLU A 12 -7.05 5.62 17.58
N GLY A 13 -7.51 5.81 18.81
CA GLY A 13 -8.25 6.98 19.24
C GLY A 13 -7.59 8.28 18.80
N ASN A 14 -8.45 9.22 18.40
CA ASN A 14 -8.29 10.67 18.47
C ASN A 14 -6.84 11.17 18.72
N ARG A 15 -6.07 11.42 17.64
CA ARG A 15 -4.91 12.32 17.71
C ARG A 15 -5.35 13.72 17.23
N PRO A 16 -5.48 14.72 18.13
CA PRO A 16 -5.72 16.08 17.72
C PRO A 16 -4.37 16.73 17.40
N GLY A 17 -4.10 17.00 16.12
CA GLY A 17 -2.91 17.76 15.77
C GLY A 17 -2.64 17.80 14.28
N SER A 18 -2.86 18.97 13.69
CA SER A 18 -2.35 19.40 12.38
C SER A 18 -3.14 18.94 11.14
N ARG A 19 -4.43 19.30 11.10
CA ARG A 19 -5.19 19.42 9.84
C ARG A 19 -5.23 20.88 9.39
N LYS A 20 -4.10 21.41 8.93
CA LYS A 20 -4.04 22.66 8.15
C LYS A 20 -2.90 22.57 7.14
N MET A 21 -3.21 22.40 5.87
CA MET A 21 -2.80 23.30 4.77
C MET A 21 -3.28 22.77 3.41
N SER A 22 -3.70 23.72 2.59
CA SER A 22 -4.19 23.67 1.19
C SER A 22 -5.70 23.43 0.97
N PRO A 23 -6.39 24.37 0.27
CA PRO A 23 -7.64 24.06 -0.39
C PRO A 23 -7.34 23.26 -1.67
N ILE A 24 -8.22 22.33 -2.04
CA ILE A 24 -8.23 21.57 -3.30
C ILE A 24 -7.34 20.30 -3.28
N ARG A 25 -7.86 19.21 -2.69
CA ARG A 25 -8.41 18.01 -3.37
C ARG A 25 -9.00 17.09 -2.29
N LYS A 26 -10.15 16.46 -2.55
CA LYS A 26 -10.78 15.49 -1.63
C LYS A 26 -9.96 14.19 -1.51
N ASP A 27 -9.02 13.97 -2.43
CA ASP A 27 -8.00 12.94 -2.33
C ASP A 27 -6.94 13.40 -1.33
N GLY A 28 -6.78 12.66 -0.23
CA GLY A 28 -5.77 12.91 0.79
C GLY A 28 -4.33 12.76 0.27
N PHE A 29 -3.42 12.33 1.15
CA PHE A 29 -2.02 12.10 0.77
C PHE A 29 -1.93 11.06 -0.37
N LEU A 30 -1.15 11.34 -1.43
CA LEU A 30 -1.05 10.46 -2.62
C LEU A 30 0.34 9.83 -2.79
N SER A 31 1.38 10.64 -2.66
CA SER A 31 2.77 10.19 -2.79
C SER A 31 3.70 11.31 -2.33
N PHE A 32 4.91 10.95 -1.93
CA PHE A 32 6.02 11.90 -1.83
C PHE A 32 7.28 11.26 -2.39
N GLN A 33 8.24 12.10 -2.76
CA GLN A 33 9.53 11.63 -3.26
C GLN A 33 10.66 12.25 -2.45
N THR A 34 11.71 11.46 -2.25
CA THR A 34 12.99 11.89 -1.70
C THR A 34 14.03 11.94 -2.82
N SER A 35 15.31 12.18 -2.50
CA SER A 35 16.40 12.04 -3.47
C SER A 35 16.72 10.59 -3.84
N LYS A 36 16.14 9.61 -3.15
CA LYS A 36 16.48 8.18 -3.32
C LYS A 36 15.31 7.30 -3.75
N TYR A 37 14.09 7.62 -3.36
CA TYR A 37 12.92 6.81 -3.64
C TYR A 37 11.66 7.66 -3.69
N LYS A 38 10.63 7.11 -4.34
CA LYS A 38 9.27 7.62 -4.35
C LYS A 38 8.39 6.69 -3.54
N LEU A 39 7.66 7.26 -2.58
CA LEU A 39 6.65 6.55 -1.80
C LEU A 39 5.28 6.86 -2.38
N HIS A 40 4.54 5.81 -2.68
CA HIS A 40 3.17 5.85 -3.17
C HIS A 40 2.23 5.40 -2.06
N TYR A 41 1.09 6.06 -1.95
CA TYR A 41 0.13 5.85 -0.88
C TYR A 41 -1.28 5.67 -1.44
N TYR A 42 -1.98 4.70 -0.88
CA TYR A 42 -3.39 4.45 -1.16
C TYR A 42 -4.10 4.10 0.16
N GLU A 43 -5.18 4.80 0.45
CA GLU A 43 -6.01 4.56 1.63
C GLU A 43 -7.42 4.18 1.19
N THR A 44 -7.92 3.08 1.73
CA THR A 44 -9.28 2.63 1.46
C THR A 44 -10.27 3.44 2.31
N PRO A 45 -11.56 3.48 1.94
CA PRO A 45 -12.60 4.07 2.78
C PRO A 45 -12.71 3.45 4.19
N SER A 46 -12.21 2.21 4.36
CA SER A 46 -12.16 1.52 5.66
C SER A 46 -10.94 1.89 6.51
N GLY A 47 -10.07 2.79 6.04
CA GLY A 47 -8.86 3.23 6.76
C GLY A 47 -7.64 2.31 6.59
N LEU A 48 -7.72 1.30 5.73
CA LEU A 48 -6.56 0.46 5.41
C LEU A 48 -5.59 1.25 4.53
N LYS A 49 -4.31 1.26 4.90
CA LYS A 49 -3.28 2.03 4.20
C LYS A 49 -2.31 1.09 3.50
N MET A 50 -2.16 1.30 2.20
CA MET A 50 -1.18 0.62 1.36
C MET A 50 -0.09 1.60 0.96
N VAL A 51 1.15 1.22 1.24
CA VAL A 51 2.32 2.05 1.00
C VAL A 51 3.30 1.26 0.15
N MET A 52 3.76 1.83 -0.96
CA MET A 52 4.77 1.22 -1.82
C MET A 52 5.94 2.17 -2.06
N ASN A 53 7.16 1.71 -1.83
CA ASN A 53 8.37 2.43 -2.23
C ASN A 53 8.85 1.95 -3.60
N THR A 54 9.23 2.88 -4.48
CA THR A 54 9.81 2.58 -5.80
C THR A 54 10.95 3.53 -6.11
N ASP A 55 11.65 3.28 -7.23
CA ASP A 55 12.58 4.24 -7.80
C ASP A 55 11.87 5.52 -8.29
N LEU A 56 12.64 6.60 -8.42
CA LEU A 56 12.15 7.93 -8.82
C LEU A 56 11.58 7.97 -10.24
N SER A 57 12.00 7.03 -11.10
CA SER A 57 11.52 6.89 -12.48
C SER A 57 10.09 6.36 -12.57
N VAL A 58 9.57 5.74 -11.50
CA VAL A 58 8.24 5.12 -11.53
C VAL A 58 7.15 6.19 -11.43
N GLY A 59 6.22 6.13 -12.38
CA GLY A 59 5.07 7.01 -12.51
C GLY A 59 4.05 6.86 -11.38
N ASN A 60 2.78 7.16 -11.66
CA ASN A 60 1.72 6.92 -10.69
C ASN A 60 1.47 5.41 -10.55
N THR A 61 1.43 4.89 -9.32
CA THR A 61 1.17 3.46 -9.04
C THR A 61 -0.13 3.24 -8.27
N ARG A 62 -1.01 4.24 -8.21
CA ARG A 62 -2.28 4.16 -7.47
C ARG A 62 -3.17 3.01 -7.93
N ASP A 63 -3.25 2.76 -9.24
CA ASP A 63 -4.02 1.63 -9.79
C ASP A 63 -3.45 0.29 -9.35
N ILE A 64 -2.12 0.20 -9.23
CA ILE A 64 -1.41 -0.99 -8.74
C ILE A 64 -1.72 -1.22 -7.26
N LEU A 65 -1.68 -0.17 -6.44
CA LEU A 65 -2.06 -0.25 -5.03
C LEU A 65 -3.53 -0.66 -4.86
N HIS A 66 -4.44 -0.11 -5.67
CA HIS A 66 -5.85 -0.51 -5.70
C HIS A 66 -6.02 -1.98 -6.11
N GLN A 67 -5.23 -2.45 -7.08
CA GLN A 67 -5.24 -3.85 -7.49
C GLN A 67 -4.75 -4.78 -6.36
N ILE A 68 -3.66 -4.43 -5.67
CA ILE A 68 -3.19 -5.17 -4.48
C ILE A 68 -4.30 -5.26 -3.43
N TYR A 69 -5.03 -4.18 -3.19
CA TYR A 69 -6.20 -4.20 -2.30
C TYR A 69 -7.29 -5.16 -2.78
N SER A 70 -7.78 -4.96 -4.00
CA SER A 70 -8.97 -5.64 -4.50
C SER A 70 -8.74 -7.12 -4.83
N THR A 71 -7.62 -7.48 -5.42
CA THR A 71 -7.38 -8.85 -5.93
C THR A 71 -6.53 -9.71 -5.01
N ILE A 72 -5.79 -9.11 -4.07
CA ILE A 72 -4.88 -9.84 -3.17
C ILE A 72 -5.34 -9.72 -1.72
N TYR A 73 -5.46 -8.50 -1.18
CA TYR A 73 -5.82 -8.31 0.23
C TYR A 73 -7.26 -8.78 0.51
N VAL A 74 -8.25 -8.35 -0.29
CA VAL A 74 -9.64 -8.77 -0.09
C VAL A 74 -9.77 -10.29 -0.30
N GLU A 75 -9.12 -10.84 -1.31
CA GLU A 75 -9.25 -12.26 -1.67
C GLU A 75 -8.61 -13.20 -0.64
N TYR A 76 -7.41 -12.88 -0.16
CA TYR A 76 -6.61 -13.81 0.65
C TYR A 76 -6.53 -13.44 2.15
N VAL A 77 -7.00 -12.25 2.54
CA VAL A 77 -7.06 -11.80 3.94
C VAL A 77 -8.51 -11.62 4.38
N VAL A 78 -9.28 -10.76 3.72
CA VAL A 78 -10.65 -10.42 4.19
C VAL A 78 -11.61 -11.60 4.07
N LYS A 79 -11.55 -12.34 2.95
CA LYS A 79 -12.38 -13.53 2.75
C LYS A 79 -11.89 -14.75 3.53
N ASN A 80 -10.68 -14.71 4.09
CA ASN A 80 -10.12 -15.81 4.85
C ASN A 80 -10.48 -15.64 6.34
N SER A 81 -11.48 -16.39 6.82
CA SER A 81 -11.95 -16.32 8.21
C SER A 81 -10.91 -16.72 9.26
N LEU A 82 -9.77 -17.29 8.86
CA LEU A 82 -8.65 -17.62 9.74
C LEU A 82 -7.67 -16.45 9.92
N CYS A 83 -7.83 -15.36 9.17
CA CYS A 83 -6.98 -14.17 9.27
C CYS A 83 -7.58 -13.13 10.22
N SER A 84 -6.86 -12.81 11.29
CA SER A 84 -7.19 -11.68 12.18
C SER A 84 -6.84 -10.35 11.50
N LEU A 85 -7.82 -9.47 11.29
CA LEU A 85 -7.61 -8.17 10.64
C LEU A 85 -6.81 -7.16 11.49
N ASN A 86 -6.70 -7.40 12.80
CA ASN A 86 -5.99 -6.55 13.75
C ASN A 86 -4.55 -7.03 14.04
N GLU A 87 -4.13 -8.12 13.43
CA GLU A 87 -2.80 -8.69 13.62
C GLU A 87 -1.99 -8.63 12.31
N PRO A 88 -0.66 -8.74 12.38
CA PRO A 88 0.16 -8.92 11.18
C PRO A 88 -0.35 -10.08 10.34
N ILE A 89 -0.45 -9.88 9.01
CA ILE A 89 -0.93 -10.91 8.10
C ILE A 89 0.06 -12.07 8.07
N GLN A 90 -0.31 -13.21 8.68
CA GLN A 90 0.50 -14.42 8.71
C GLN A 90 0.27 -15.35 7.51
N SER A 91 -0.76 -15.09 6.70
CA SER A 91 -1.14 -15.94 5.56
C SER A 91 -0.01 -16.08 4.54
N GLU A 92 0.58 -17.27 4.45
CA GLU A 92 1.61 -17.59 3.45
C GLU A 92 1.08 -17.47 2.02
N LEU A 93 -0.18 -17.89 1.79
CA LEU A 93 -0.82 -17.74 0.48
C LEU A 93 -0.91 -16.28 0.05
N PHE A 94 -1.28 -15.37 0.97
CA PHE A 94 -1.26 -13.93 0.72
C PHE A 94 0.15 -13.45 0.35
N LYS A 95 1.17 -13.83 1.14
CA LYS A 95 2.57 -13.44 0.89
C LYS A 95 3.04 -13.91 -0.49
N THR A 96 2.79 -15.16 -0.85
CA THR A 96 3.18 -15.73 -2.16
C THR A 96 2.48 -15.01 -3.31
N LYS A 97 1.18 -14.73 -3.19
CA LYS A 97 0.41 -14.05 -4.25
C LYS A 97 0.83 -12.60 -4.41
N LEU A 98 1.09 -11.90 -3.30
CA LEU A 98 1.63 -10.55 -3.32
C LEU A 98 3.01 -10.51 -3.97
N ASP A 99 3.94 -11.37 -3.57
CA ASP A 99 5.30 -11.42 -4.14
C ASP A 99 5.25 -11.72 -5.66
N SER A 100 4.45 -12.70 -6.08
CA SER A 100 4.27 -13.01 -7.50
C SER A 100 3.72 -11.83 -8.30
N PHE A 101 2.77 -11.07 -7.73
CA PHE A 101 2.22 -9.88 -8.37
C PHE A 101 3.25 -8.75 -8.46
N ILE A 102 3.99 -8.48 -7.38
CA ILE A 102 5.02 -7.43 -7.38
C ILE A 102 6.12 -7.74 -8.40
N ARG A 103 6.52 -9.02 -8.53
CA ARG A 103 7.52 -9.47 -9.51
C ARG A 103 7.07 -9.35 -10.96
N SER A 104 5.76 -9.40 -11.23
CA SER A 104 5.23 -9.25 -12.59
C SER A 104 5.14 -7.80 -13.04
N LEU A 105 5.35 -6.83 -12.13
CA LEU A 105 5.31 -5.41 -12.48
C LEU A 105 6.47 -5.04 -13.42
N PRO A 106 6.21 -4.23 -14.46
CA PRO A 106 7.21 -3.92 -15.49
C PRO A 106 8.43 -3.16 -14.95
N PHE A 107 8.29 -2.49 -13.81
CA PHE A 107 9.38 -1.74 -13.15
C PHE A 107 10.05 -2.50 -12.01
N PHE A 108 9.69 -3.76 -11.75
CA PHE A 108 10.29 -4.54 -10.66
C PHE A 108 11.76 -4.90 -10.93
N SER A 109 12.10 -5.19 -12.18
CA SER A 109 13.46 -5.53 -12.60
C SER A 109 14.37 -4.31 -12.80
N ALA A 110 13.91 -3.09 -12.49
CA ALA A 110 14.75 -1.91 -12.57
C ALA A 110 15.79 -1.99 -11.43
N ARG A 111 16.99 -2.46 -11.81
CA ARG A 111 18.25 -2.54 -11.04
C ARG A 111 18.59 -3.89 -10.40
N ALA A 112 18.87 -4.86 -11.28
CA ALA A 112 20.09 -5.67 -11.13
C ALA A 112 21.14 -5.06 -12.08
N GLY A 113 21.92 -4.11 -11.56
CA GLY A 113 22.92 -3.33 -12.30
C GLY A 113 23.69 -2.44 -11.35
#